data_AF-A0A0R0C9S7-F1
#
_entry.id   AF-A0A0R0C9S7-F1
#
_cell.length_a   1.000
_cell.length_b   1.000
_cell.length_c   1.000
_cell.angle_alpha   90.00
_cell.angle_beta   90.00
_cell.angle_gamma   90.00
#
_symmetry.space_group_name_H-M   'P 1'
#
loop_
_entity.id
_entity.type
_entity.pdbx_description
1 polymer ?
#
loop_
_entity_poly.entity_id
_entity_poly.type
_entity_poly.pdbx_seq_one_letter_code
_entity_poly.pdbx_strand_id
1 'polypeptide(L)'
;MPRVIRTITLNSTASDANFRAFVSEVESLLAACGLVRTTDTGQINSATVALPSVATFAGYSVWRFNDPLQSAAPVFLKFQFGVGASTNRYATTLQIGKETDGAGNLAAATSTAVISSVPGTASSTASTTCYATHSAGFFAISFGLGYYPAAYTGCCDWIVERVNDNTGAATAEGVVVIGPSTTGQRAAACQSVAARYLPSFSLTTGAALGFVPFAVNDSKVGLSPQLPLHFVPLPKWRPLVGTASNIAGEVTEGQTFEATLIGTVPRTYIGLGGAFGCTAGTSPATHTAVLWEE
;
A
#
# COMPACT_ATOMS: atom_id res chain seq x y z
N MET A 1 -2.63 -8.84 -15.66
CA MET A 1 -3.83 -7.99 -15.84
C MET A 1 -3.42 -6.63 -15.31
N PRO A 2 -3.43 -5.56 -16.13
CA PRO A 2 -2.35 -4.59 -16.07
C PRO A 2 -2.70 -3.38 -15.20
N ARG A 3 -1.71 -2.94 -14.40
CA ARG A 3 -1.46 -1.57 -13.92
C ARG A 3 -2.53 -0.52 -14.27
N VAL A 4 -3.14 0.08 -13.25
CA VAL A 4 -4.21 1.07 -13.38
C VAL A 4 -3.72 2.43 -12.90
N ILE A 5 -3.61 3.37 -13.84
CA ILE A 5 -3.52 4.79 -13.54
C ILE A 5 -4.91 5.38 -13.66
N ARG A 6 -5.41 6.03 -12.61
CA ARG A 6 -6.66 6.79 -12.70
C ARG A 6 -6.53 8.10 -11.94
N THR A 7 -6.76 9.19 -12.65
CA THR A 7 -6.98 10.49 -12.01
C THR A 7 -8.40 10.53 -11.46
N ILE A 8 -8.54 10.77 -10.16
CA ILE A 8 -9.82 10.71 -9.47
C ILE A 8 -10.06 12.02 -8.74
N THR A 9 -11.26 12.56 -8.88
CA THR A 9 -11.69 13.65 -7.99
C THR A 9 -12.23 13.06 -6.70
N LEU A 10 -11.38 12.96 -5.69
CA LEU A 10 -11.80 12.64 -4.33
C LEU A 10 -12.39 13.90 -3.67
N ASN A 11 -13.68 14.14 -3.93
CA ASN A 11 -14.42 15.17 -3.21
C ASN A 11 -14.57 14.78 -1.75
N SER A 12 -13.86 15.46 -0.87
CA SER A 12 -13.87 15.16 0.57
C SER A 12 -14.91 15.95 1.35
N THR A 13 -15.85 16.65 0.70
CA THR A 13 -16.92 17.36 1.42
C THR A 13 -17.92 16.37 2.03
N ALA A 14 -18.34 16.61 3.28
CA ALA A 14 -19.17 15.72 4.08
C ALA A 14 -20.58 15.53 3.47
N SER A 15 -20.73 14.52 2.63
CA SER A 15 -22.03 14.09 2.11
C SER A 15 -22.03 12.58 1.84
N ASP A 16 -23.20 11.96 1.92
CA ASP A 16 -23.34 10.54 1.57
C ASP A 16 -22.95 10.29 0.11
N ALA A 17 -23.28 11.21 -0.79
CA ALA A 17 -22.96 11.09 -2.21
C ALA A 17 -21.44 11.01 -2.45
N ASN A 18 -20.67 11.86 -1.76
CA ASN A 18 -19.21 11.85 -1.89
C ASN A 18 -18.58 10.64 -1.19
N PHE A 19 -19.13 10.21 -0.05
CA PHE A 19 -18.65 9.00 0.62
C PHE A 19 -18.88 7.76 -0.27
N ARG A 20 -20.05 7.64 -0.87
CA ARG A 20 -20.35 6.59 -1.86
C ARG A 20 -19.41 6.61 -3.05
N ALA A 21 -19.12 7.81 -3.59
CA ALA A 21 -18.15 7.97 -4.66
C ALA A 21 -16.75 7.51 -4.26
N PHE A 22 -16.29 7.89 -3.06
CA PHE A 22 -15.01 7.42 -2.52
C PHE A 22 -14.93 5.89 -2.40
N VAL A 23 -15.94 5.26 -1.77
CA VAL A 23 -15.98 3.80 -1.62
C VAL A 23 -16.00 3.11 -2.98
N SER A 24 -16.89 3.55 -3.88
CA SER A 24 -17.03 2.99 -5.23
C SER A 24 -15.74 3.09 -6.02
N GLU A 25 -14.99 4.18 -5.86
CA GLU A 25 -13.76 4.40 -6.59
C GLU A 25 -12.63 3.49 -6.09
N VAL A 26 -12.46 3.35 -4.78
CA VAL A 26 -11.50 2.41 -4.22
C VAL A 26 -11.83 0.99 -4.67
N GLU A 27 -13.08 0.56 -4.57
CA GLU A 27 -13.49 -0.77 -5.05
C GLU A 27 -13.26 -0.95 -6.56
N SER A 28 -13.49 0.11 -7.36
CA SER A 28 -13.21 0.09 -8.80
C SER A 28 -11.72 -0.07 -9.10
N LEU A 29 -10.84 0.60 -8.35
CA LEU A 29 -9.38 0.48 -8.51
C LEU A 29 -8.89 -0.93 -8.14
N LEU A 30 -9.39 -1.48 -7.04
CA LEU A 30 -9.04 -2.85 -6.60
C LEU A 30 -9.44 -3.89 -7.65
N ALA A 31 -10.66 -3.79 -8.19
CA ALA A 31 -11.10 -4.66 -9.27
C ALA A 31 -10.28 -4.45 -10.55
N ALA A 32 -10.02 -3.20 -10.92
CA ALA A 32 -9.33 -2.87 -12.16
C ALA A 32 -7.86 -3.32 -12.15
N CYS A 33 -7.17 -3.27 -11.00
CA CYS A 33 -5.80 -3.80 -10.90
C CYS A 33 -5.75 -5.33 -10.89
N GLY A 34 -6.90 -6.01 -10.79
CA GLY A 34 -7.00 -7.47 -10.95
C GLY A 34 -7.23 -8.23 -9.65
N LEU A 35 -7.45 -7.56 -8.52
CA LEU A 35 -7.92 -8.24 -7.32
C LEU A 35 -9.36 -8.73 -7.52
N VAL A 36 -9.69 -9.83 -6.84
CA VAL A 36 -11.04 -10.42 -6.90
C VAL A 36 -11.78 -10.14 -5.61
N ARG A 37 -12.95 -9.50 -5.70
CA ARG A 37 -13.84 -9.33 -4.55
C ARG A 37 -14.40 -10.70 -4.14
N THR A 38 -14.38 -10.98 -2.85
CA THR A 38 -14.97 -12.19 -2.27
C THR A 38 -16.50 -12.07 -2.15
N THR A 39 -17.17 -13.17 -1.80
CA THR A 39 -18.63 -13.23 -1.63
C THR A 39 -19.07 -13.16 -0.16
N ASP A 40 -18.22 -12.63 0.72
CA ASP A 40 -18.51 -12.51 2.15
C ASP A 40 -19.79 -11.72 2.41
N THR A 41 -20.62 -12.20 3.33
CA THR A 41 -21.89 -11.56 3.70
C THR A 41 -21.67 -10.30 4.52
N GLY A 42 -22.37 -9.21 4.20
CA GLY A 42 -22.29 -7.95 4.96
C GLY A 42 -21.22 -6.98 4.45
N GLN A 43 -20.62 -7.25 3.28
CA GLN A 43 -19.78 -6.27 2.63
C GLN A 43 -20.55 -4.99 2.26
N ILE A 44 -19.85 -3.86 2.30
CA ILE A 44 -20.35 -2.52 2.02
C ILE A 44 -20.96 -2.43 0.61
N ASN A 45 -22.11 -1.76 0.52
CA ASN A 45 -22.74 -1.42 -0.74
C ASN A 45 -22.49 0.07 -1.03
N SER A 46 -21.60 0.36 -1.98
CA SER A 46 -21.25 1.71 -2.38
C SER A 46 -22.42 2.51 -2.97
N ALA A 47 -23.51 1.87 -3.40
CA ALA A 47 -24.71 2.57 -3.88
C ALA A 47 -25.61 3.10 -2.76
N THR A 48 -25.55 2.52 -1.56
CA THR A 48 -26.51 2.81 -0.48
C THR A 48 -25.87 3.22 0.83
N VAL A 49 -24.56 3.06 1.00
CA VAL A 49 -23.90 3.41 2.27
C VAL A 49 -24.04 4.90 2.58
N ALA A 50 -24.30 5.20 3.86
CA ALA A 50 -24.36 6.55 4.39
C ALA A 50 -22.99 6.95 4.97
N LEU A 51 -22.69 8.24 4.95
CA LEU A 51 -21.53 8.81 5.62
C LEU A 51 -21.65 8.52 7.13
N PRO A 52 -20.68 7.83 7.74
CA PRO A 52 -20.73 7.56 9.17
C PRO A 52 -20.38 8.80 9.99
N SER A 53 -20.60 8.75 11.30
CA SER A 53 -20.10 9.75 12.24
C SER A 53 -18.57 9.83 12.22
N VAL A 54 -18.04 10.94 12.76
CA VAL A 54 -16.61 11.11 13.02
C VAL A 54 -16.05 9.90 13.78
N ALA A 55 -14.83 9.50 13.43
CA ALA A 55 -14.10 8.37 14.01
C ALA A 55 -14.86 7.02 13.93
N THR A 56 -15.63 6.80 12.87
CA THR A 56 -16.47 5.61 12.70
C THR A 56 -16.31 5.00 11.31
N PHE A 57 -16.35 3.67 11.22
CA PHE A 57 -16.37 2.92 9.96
C PHE A 57 -17.80 2.49 9.61
N ALA A 58 -18.22 2.72 8.37
CA ALA A 58 -19.55 2.39 7.87
C ALA A 58 -19.68 0.96 7.33
N GLY A 59 -18.56 0.31 6.99
CA GLY A 59 -18.57 -1.03 6.43
C GLY A 59 -17.20 -1.47 5.93
N TYR A 60 -17.18 -2.61 5.25
CA TYR A 60 -15.95 -3.22 4.76
C TYR A 60 -16.13 -3.89 3.40
N SER A 61 -15.05 -4.12 2.66
CA SER A 61 -15.01 -5.08 1.55
C SER A 61 -13.81 -6.00 1.67
N VAL A 62 -13.98 -7.25 1.20
CA VAL A 62 -12.94 -8.28 1.28
C VAL A 62 -12.55 -8.72 -0.12
N TRP A 63 -11.26 -8.69 -0.39
CA TRP A 63 -10.64 -8.99 -1.67
C TRP A 63 -9.61 -10.09 -1.51
N ARG A 64 -9.21 -10.70 -2.62
CA ARG A 64 -8.15 -11.69 -2.66
C ARG A 64 -7.25 -11.50 -3.86
N PHE A 65 -6.01 -11.99 -3.75
CA PHE A 65 -5.11 -12.05 -4.90
C PHE A 65 -5.69 -12.95 -5.99
N ASN A 66 -5.34 -12.62 -7.23
CA ASN A 66 -5.69 -13.39 -8.41
C ASN A 66 -4.41 -13.96 -9.04
N ASP A 67 -3.69 -14.75 -8.25
CA ASP A 67 -2.42 -15.35 -8.62
C ASP A 67 -2.43 -16.88 -8.42
N PRO A 68 -1.48 -17.62 -9.04
CA PRO A 68 -1.40 -19.08 -8.87
C PRO A 68 -1.16 -19.54 -7.43
N LEU A 69 -0.55 -18.70 -6.58
CA LEU A 69 -0.28 -19.00 -5.17
C LEU A 69 -1.51 -18.84 -4.29
N GLN A 70 -2.59 -18.25 -4.79
CA GLN A 70 -3.83 -18.08 -4.02
C GLN A 70 -4.43 -19.41 -3.54
N SER A 71 -4.15 -20.54 -4.22
CA SER A 71 -4.61 -21.87 -3.79
C SER A 71 -3.73 -22.52 -2.71
N ALA A 72 -2.45 -22.19 -2.66
CA ALA A 72 -1.47 -22.83 -1.76
C ALA A 72 -1.11 -21.96 -0.54
N ALA A 73 -1.13 -20.63 -0.71
CA ALA A 73 -0.87 -19.65 0.33
C ALA A 73 -1.82 -18.46 0.13
N PRO A 74 -3.11 -18.57 0.48
CA PRO A 74 -4.07 -17.54 0.13
C PRO A 74 -3.77 -16.20 0.83
N VAL A 75 -4.02 -15.09 0.13
CA VAL A 75 -3.97 -13.73 0.68
C VAL A 75 -5.36 -13.11 0.53
N PHE A 76 -5.95 -12.73 1.66
CA PHE A 76 -7.19 -11.96 1.74
C PHE A 76 -6.91 -10.58 2.31
N LEU A 77 -7.54 -9.57 1.72
CA LEU A 77 -7.41 -8.15 2.06
C LEU A 77 -8.78 -7.63 2.47
N LYS A 78 -8.93 -7.18 3.71
CA LYS A 78 -10.15 -6.51 4.18
C LYS A 78 -9.90 -5.02 4.31
N PHE A 79 -10.57 -4.26 3.46
CA PHE A 79 -10.63 -2.81 3.55
C PHE A 79 -11.85 -2.41 4.38
N GLN A 80 -11.67 -1.52 5.36
CA GLN A 80 -12.81 -0.87 6.03
C GLN A 80 -12.87 0.59 5.61
N PHE A 81 -14.08 1.12 5.43
CA PHE A 81 -14.31 2.48 4.96
C PHE A 81 -15.05 3.29 6.02
N GLY A 82 -14.60 4.52 6.26
CA GLY A 82 -15.11 5.33 7.33
C GLY A 82 -14.71 6.79 7.26
N VAL A 83 -14.83 7.44 8.41
CA VAL A 83 -14.49 8.84 8.64
C VAL A 83 -13.52 8.92 9.82
N GLY A 84 -12.44 9.66 9.65
CA GLY A 84 -11.42 9.94 10.66
C GLY A 84 -11.84 11.06 11.60
N ALA A 85 -10.90 11.95 11.94
CA ALA A 85 -11.08 13.00 12.96
C ALA A 85 -12.08 14.12 12.60
N SER A 86 -12.58 14.19 11.36
CA SER A 86 -13.67 15.12 10.98
C SER A 86 -14.46 14.58 9.78
N THR A 87 -15.69 15.05 9.57
CA THR A 87 -16.61 14.49 8.56
C THR A 87 -16.15 14.65 7.10
N ASN A 88 -15.20 15.54 6.84
CA ASN A 88 -14.55 15.72 5.54
C ASN A 88 -13.26 14.88 5.39
N ARG A 89 -12.99 13.96 6.30
CA ARG A 89 -11.74 13.19 6.36
C ARG A 89 -12.05 11.71 6.23
N TYR A 90 -12.11 11.18 5.01
CA TYR A 90 -12.33 9.74 4.82
C TYR A 90 -11.18 8.92 5.41
N ALA A 91 -11.54 7.78 5.97
CA ALA A 91 -10.63 6.84 6.61
C ALA A 91 -10.76 5.47 5.96
N THR A 92 -9.60 4.83 5.76
CA THR A 92 -9.52 3.44 5.28
C THR A 92 -8.52 2.68 6.13
N THR A 93 -8.85 1.46 6.51
CA THR A 93 -7.91 0.50 7.13
C THR A 93 -7.71 -0.70 6.22
N LEU A 94 -6.60 -1.41 6.39
CA LEU A 94 -6.32 -2.67 5.69
C LEU A 94 -5.97 -3.77 6.70
N GLN A 95 -6.74 -4.84 6.70
CA GLN A 95 -6.40 -6.08 7.39
C GLN A 95 -6.03 -7.15 6.37
N ILE A 96 -5.10 -8.02 6.72
CA ILE A 96 -4.75 -9.18 5.89
C ILE A 96 -4.98 -10.49 6.63
N GLY A 97 -5.30 -11.54 5.90
CA GLY A 97 -5.52 -12.88 6.44
C GLY A 97 -5.34 -13.95 5.39
N LYS A 98 -5.35 -15.22 5.83
CA LYS A 98 -5.17 -16.39 4.96
C LYS A 98 -6.47 -17.03 4.55
N GLU A 99 -7.53 -16.74 5.29
CA GLU A 99 -8.85 -17.28 5.06
C GLU A 99 -9.86 -16.22 5.48
N THR A 100 -11.07 -16.36 4.99
CA THR A 100 -12.25 -15.66 5.49
C THR A 100 -13.26 -16.69 5.97
N ASP A 101 -14.02 -16.35 7.00
CA ASP A 101 -15.16 -17.15 7.49
C ASP A 101 -16.43 -16.96 6.64
N GLY A 102 -16.36 -16.16 5.59
CA GLY A 102 -17.50 -15.82 4.73
C GLY A 102 -18.46 -14.80 5.35
N ALA A 103 -18.20 -14.32 6.56
CA ALA A 103 -18.92 -13.24 7.23
C ALA A 103 -18.04 -11.98 7.41
N GLY A 104 -16.92 -11.93 6.69
CA GLY A 104 -15.97 -10.81 6.72
C GLY A 104 -14.98 -10.85 7.86
N ASN A 105 -14.87 -11.95 8.61
CA ASN A 105 -13.77 -12.12 9.57
C ASN A 105 -12.63 -12.88 8.89
N LEU A 106 -11.42 -12.33 9.02
CA LEU A 106 -10.22 -12.98 8.50
C LEU A 106 -9.65 -13.93 9.55
N ALA A 107 -9.49 -15.22 9.22
CA ALA A 107 -8.91 -16.20 10.13
C ALA A 107 -7.37 -16.19 10.08
N ALA A 108 -6.73 -16.58 11.19
CA ALA A 108 -5.27 -16.52 11.44
C ALA A 108 -4.62 -15.13 11.26
N ALA A 109 -5.43 -14.06 11.32
CA ALA A 109 -5.01 -12.69 11.15
C ALA A 109 -4.32 -12.13 12.40
N THR A 110 -3.13 -12.63 12.76
CA THR A 110 -2.19 -11.87 13.63
C THR A 110 -1.51 -10.78 12.80
N SER A 111 -2.31 -9.80 12.35
CA SER A 111 -1.85 -8.54 11.76
C SER A 111 -3.06 -7.63 11.49
N THR A 112 -3.74 -7.21 12.55
CA THR A 112 -4.62 -6.04 12.51
C THR A 112 -3.74 -4.81 12.35
N ALA A 113 -3.33 -4.49 11.13
CA ALA A 113 -2.94 -3.13 10.83
C ALA A 113 -4.23 -2.29 10.74
N VAL A 114 -4.83 -1.97 11.89
CA VAL A 114 -5.77 -0.84 11.93
C VAL A 114 -4.93 0.41 11.77
N ILE A 115 -4.52 0.67 10.54
CA ILE A 115 -3.98 1.96 10.20
C ILE A 115 -5.20 2.80 9.90
N SER A 116 -5.79 3.28 11.00
CA SER A 116 -6.94 4.16 10.95
C SER A 116 -6.51 5.48 10.36
N SER A 117 -7.38 5.96 9.48
CA SER A 117 -7.53 7.33 9.06
C SER A 117 -6.21 7.97 8.64
N VAL A 118 -6.09 8.17 7.34
CA VAL A 118 -5.68 9.49 6.87
C VAL A 118 -6.27 10.49 7.87
N PRO A 119 -5.47 11.24 8.67
CA PRO A 119 -6.00 12.41 9.35
C PRO A 119 -6.40 13.27 8.17
N GLY A 120 -7.67 13.12 7.81
CA GLY A 120 -8.05 13.06 6.43
C GLY A 120 -7.69 14.29 5.67
N THR A 121 -7.88 14.14 4.38
CA THR A 121 -7.90 15.25 3.49
C THR A 121 -8.68 16.42 4.12
N ALA A 122 -8.04 17.54 4.47
CA ALA A 122 -8.73 18.82 4.49
C ALA A 122 -9.65 18.93 3.25
N SER A 123 -10.78 19.60 3.40
CA SER A 123 -11.72 19.79 2.29
C SER A 123 -11.00 20.36 1.07
N SER A 124 -10.97 19.62 -0.03
CA SER A 124 -10.49 20.10 -1.33
C SER A 124 -11.50 19.69 -2.39
N THR A 125 -11.72 20.58 -3.34
CA THR A 125 -12.47 20.32 -4.58
C THR A 125 -11.55 19.89 -5.73
N ALA A 126 -10.24 19.78 -5.47
CA ALA A 126 -9.25 19.45 -6.48
C ALA A 126 -9.13 17.93 -6.71
N SER A 127 -8.93 17.54 -7.96
CA SER A 127 -8.67 16.15 -8.34
C SER A 127 -7.31 15.68 -7.83
N THR A 128 -7.24 14.42 -7.43
CA THR A 128 -6.01 13.74 -6.97
C THR A 128 -5.76 12.49 -7.81
N THR A 129 -4.52 12.21 -8.16
CA THR A 129 -4.21 10.96 -8.86
C THR A 129 -4.23 9.79 -7.88
N CYS A 130 -4.71 8.62 -8.32
CA CYS A 130 -4.53 7.37 -7.61
C CYS A 130 -3.87 6.35 -8.54
N TYR A 131 -3.08 5.46 -7.94
CA TYR A 131 -2.41 4.37 -8.64
C TYR A 131 -2.80 3.05 -8.00
N ALA A 132 -3.03 2.02 -8.80
CA ALA A 132 -3.17 0.66 -8.29
C ALA A 132 -2.48 -0.32 -9.23
N THR A 133 -1.78 -1.29 -8.66
CA THR A 133 -1.05 -2.33 -9.38
C THR A 133 -1.18 -3.63 -8.62
N HIS A 134 -1.25 -4.73 -9.37
CA HIS A 134 -1.19 -6.07 -8.81
C HIS A 134 -0.52 -6.99 -9.82
N SER A 135 0.34 -7.86 -9.31
CA SER A 135 0.98 -8.94 -10.05
C SER A 135 1.06 -10.17 -9.15
N ALA A 136 1.63 -11.27 -9.63
CA ALA A 136 1.72 -12.49 -8.84
C ALA A 136 2.50 -12.24 -7.54
N GLY A 137 1.79 -12.31 -6.41
CA GLY A 137 2.35 -12.05 -5.08
C GLY A 137 2.56 -10.59 -4.70
N PHE A 138 2.07 -9.62 -5.47
CA PHE A 138 2.25 -8.21 -5.17
C PHE A 138 0.98 -7.40 -5.41
N PHE A 139 0.72 -6.45 -4.53
CA PHE A 139 -0.32 -5.44 -4.69
C PHE A 139 0.16 -4.12 -4.10
N ALA A 140 -0.07 -3.03 -4.81
CA ALA A 140 0.06 -1.69 -4.25
C ALA A 140 -1.10 -0.80 -4.70
N ILE A 141 -1.55 0.08 -3.81
CA ILE A 141 -2.50 1.15 -4.12
C ILE A 141 -2.05 2.43 -3.44
N SER A 142 -2.18 3.54 -4.15
CA SER A 142 -1.91 4.90 -3.69
C SER A 142 -3.14 5.76 -3.92
N PHE A 143 -3.59 6.48 -2.91
CA PHE A 143 -4.66 7.47 -3.07
C PHE A 143 -4.29 8.83 -2.47
N GLY A 144 -4.80 9.89 -3.10
CA GLY A 144 -4.63 11.27 -2.65
C GLY A 144 -3.26 11.85 -3.02
N LEU A 145 -2.77 11.57 -4.22
CA LEU A 145 -1.53 12.18 -4.70
C LEU A 145 -1.66 13.68 -4.97
N GLY A 146 -0.61 14.43 -4.61
CA GLY A 146 -0.60 15.90 -4.62
C GLY A 146 -1.48 16.57 -3.56
N TYR A 147 -2.09 15.81 -2.65
CA TYR A 147 -3.12 16.29 -1.73
C TYR A 147 -2.56 17.07 -0.51
N TYR A 148 -1.38 16.72 -0.01
CA TYR A 148 -0.83 17.31 1.22
C TYR A 148 0.20 18.41 0.94
N PRO A 149 0.15 19.57 1.63
CA PRO A 149 1.09 20.67 1.40
C PRO A 149 2.48 20.33 1.96
N ALA A 150 3.48 20.32 1.06
CA ALA A 150 4.96 20.44 1.19
C ALA A 150 5.74 19.69 2.30
N ALA A 151 5.18 19.45 3.50
CA ALA A 151 5.83 18.75 4.61
C ALA A 151 5.34 17.29 4.80
N TYR A 152 4.34 16.87 4.02
CA TYR A 152 3.70 15.56 4.13
C TYR A 152 3.47 14.96 2.74
N THR A 153 4.51 14.91 1.91
CA THR A 153 4.48 14.29 0.58
C THR A 153 4.33 12.77 0.68
N GLY A 154 3.29 12.28 1.33
CA GLY A 154 3.02 10.86 1.57
C GLY A 154 1.55 10.59 1.32
N CYS A 155 1.25 10.29 0.07
CA CYS A 155 0.29 9.29 -0.36
C CYS A 155 -0.21 8.31 0.73
N CYS A 156 -1.47 7.92 0.62
CA CYS A 156 -1.96 6.79 1.39
C CYS A 156 -1.67 5.52 0.60
N ASP A 157 -0.46 5.02 0.79
CA ASP A 157 -0.02 3.82 0.11
C ASP A 157 -0.32 2.59 0.95
N TRP A 158 -0.94 1.59 0.34
CA TRP A 158 -0.96 0.24 0.86
C TRP A 158 -0.14 -0.62 -0.07
N ILE A 159 0.81 -1.35 0.49
CA ILE A 159 1.58 -2.32 -0.26
C ILE A 159 1.51 -3.65 0.45
N VAL A 160 1.18 -4.70 -0.30
CA VAL A 160 1.12 -6.08 0.17
C VAL A 160 1.98 -6.92 -0.74
N GLU A 161 2.98 -7.57 -0.17
CA GLU A 161 3.98 -8.31 -0.94
C GLU A 161 4.23 -9.66 -0.30
N ARG A 162 4.09 -10.75 -1.06
CA ARG A 162 4.58 -12.06 -0.67
C ARG A 162 6.10 -12.01 -0.59
N VAL A 163 6.66 -12.70 0.38
CA VAL A 163 8.12 -12.89 0.46
C VAL A 163 8.63 -13.51 -0.84
N ASN A 164 9.70 -12.94 -1.42
CA ASN A 164 10.35 -13.47 -2.61
C ASN A 164 11.55 -14.36 -2.26
N ASP A 165 11.87 -15.29 -3.16
CA ASP A 165 13.15 -15.99 -3.12
C ASP A 165 14.29 -15.16 -3.74
N ASN A 166 15.49 -15.73 -3.80
CA ASN A 166 16.68 -15.04 -4.31
C ASN A 166 16.63 -14.78 -5.84
N THR A 167 15.63 -15.30 -6.54
CA THR A 167 15.38 -15.03 -7.96
C THR A 167 14.34 -13.92 -8.15
N GLY A 168 13.70 -13.48 -7.06
CA GLY A 168 12.60 -12.53 -7.09
C GLY A 168 11.23 -13.18 -7.32
N ALA A 169 11.13 -14.51 -7.33
CA ALA A 169 9.84 -15.19 -7.44
C ALA A 169 9.10 -15.19 -6.09
N ALA A 170 7.81 -14.89 -6.10
CA ALA A 170 6.98 -14.91 -4.90
C ALA A 170 6.89 -16.32 -4.30
N THR A 171 6.88 -16.40 -2.97
CA THR A 171 6.87 -17.67 -2.22
C THR A 171 5.64 -17.79 -1.32
N ALA A 172 5.44 -18.98 -0.77
CA ALA A 172 4.45 -19.27 0.27
C ALA A 172 4.98 -19.04 1.70
N GLU A 173 6.15 -18.40 1.89
CA GLU A 173 6.79 -18.29 3.22
C GLU A 173 6.13 -17.24 4.11
N GLY A 174 5.75 -16.10 3.54
CA GLY A 174 5.13 -15.01 4.27
C GLY A 174 4.57 -13.92 3.37
N VAL A 175 4.01 -12.91 4.02
CA VAL A 175 3.53 -11.68 3.40
C VAL A 175 3.98 -10.49 4.26
N VAL A 176 4.26 -9.38 3.60
CA VAL A 176 4.59 -8.10 4.19
C VAL A 176 3.50 -7.11 3.81
N VAL A 177 3.09 -6.33 4.79
CA VAL A 177 2.21 -5.18 4.59
C VAL A 177 2.98 -3.93 4.96
N ILE A 178 3.01 -2.96 4.05
CA ILE A 178 3.60 -1.65 4.27
C ILE A 178 2.48 -0.64 4.12
N GLY A 179 2.38 0.29 5.07
CA GLY A 179 1.38 1.34 5.01
C GLY A 179 1.64 2.51 5.96
N PRO A 180 0.71 3.49 5.97
CA PRO A 180 0.83 4.69 6.78
C PRO A 180 0.98 4.42 8.28
N SER A 181 1.58 5.38 8.99
CA SER A 181 1.68 5.34 10.45
C SER A 181 0.34 5.55 11.15
N THR A 182 0.15 4.96 12.32
CA THR A 182 -0.93 5.33 13.25
C THR A 182 -0.66 6.63 14.02
N THR A 183 0.57 7.16 14.03
CA THR A 183 0.98 8.32 14.85
C THR A 183 1.01 9.65 14.09
N GLY A 184 0.49 9.71 12.87
CA GLY A 184 0.31 10.97 12.13
C GLY A 184 1.57 11.56 11.47
N GLN A 185 2.76 10.97 11.67
CA GLN A 185 3.99 11.36 10.95
C GLN A 185 4.26 10.41 9.78
N ARG A 186 3.92 10.82 8.56
CA ARG A 186 3.90 9.93 7.38
C ARG A 186 5.28 9.59 6.82
N ALA A 187 6.16 10.58 6.65
CA ALA A 187 7.45 10.39 5.96
C ALA A 187 8.53 9.69 6.81
N ALA A 188 8.38 9.63 8.13
CA ALA A 188 9.39 9.08 9.06
C ALA A 188 8.91 7.88 9.91
N ALA A 189 7.64 7.47 9.78
CA ALA A 189 7.06 6.45 10.65
C ALA A 189 6.16 5.46 9.90
N CYS A 190 6.59 5.02 8.72
CA CYS A 190 5.88 3.94 8.02
C CYS A 190 5.69 2.74 8.96
N GLN A 191 4.55 2.05 8.81
CA GLN A 191 4.32 0.80 9.51
C GLN A 191 4.52 -0.34 8.53
N SER A 192 5.52 -1.15 8.82
CA SER A 192 5.70 -2.45 8.18
C SER A 192 5.25 -3.54 9.15
N VAL A 193 4.41 -4.45 8.67
CA VAL A 193 3.98 -5.64 9.40
C VAL A 193 4.32 -6.85 8.54
N ALA A 194 5.04 -7.80 9.12
CA ALA A 194 5.45 -9.00 8.41
C ALA A 194 4.80 -10.23 9.07
N ALA A 195 4.09 -11.03 8.28
CA ALA A 195 3.38 -12.22 8.72
C ALA A 195 3.91 -13.48 8.03
N ARG A 196 4.24 -14.53 8.80
CA ARG A 196 4.64 -15.84 8.26
C ARG A 196 3.47 -16.79 8.04
N TYR A 197 3.61 -17.67 7.06
CA TYR A 197 2.66 -18.75 6.87
C TYR A 197 2.81 -19.85 7.93
N LEU A 198 4.03 -20.33 8.25
CA LEU A 198 4.28 -21.37 9.28
C LEU A 198 5.73 -21.36 9.84
N PRO A 199 5.96 -21.68 11.14
CA PRO A 199 5.00 -21.47 12.24
C PRO A 199 4.68 -19.97 12.35
N SER A 200 3.44 -19.65 12.74
CA SER A 200 2.92 -18.27 12.81
C SER A 200 3.82 -17.37 13.65
N PHE A 201 4.66 -16.59 12.98
CA PHE A 201 5.45 -15.53 13.59
C PHE A 201 4.95 -14.22 13.00
N SER A 202 4.43 -13.37 13.88
CA SER A 202 4.06 -11.98 13.59
C SER A 202 5.20 -11.11 14.11
N LEU A 203 5.86 -10.36 13.23
CA LEU A 203 6.83 -9.36 13.67
C LEU A 203 6.13 -8.00 13.83
N THR A 204 6.43 -7.36 14.94
CA THR A 204 6.00 -6.02 15.35
C THR A 204 6.42 -4.92 14.36
N THR A 205 5.61 -3.87 14.32
CA THR A 205 5.75 -2.63 13.54
C THR A 205 7.13 -1.98 13.63
N GLY A 206 7.79 -1.73 12.49
CA GLY A 206 9.05 -0.98 12.39
C GLY A 206 9.07 -0.01 11.19
N ALA A 207 9.91 1.04 11.29
CA ALA A 207 9.88 2.22 10.42
C ALA A 207 10.95 2.26 9.29
N ALA A 208 11.88 1.29 9.24
CA ALA A 208 12.92 1.26 8.21
C ALA A 208 12.89 -0.07 7.46
N LEU A 209 12.70 0.00 6.15
CA LEU A 209 12.74 -1.16 5.25
C LEU A 209 14.14 -1.41 4.67
N GLY A 210 15.06 -0.47 4.80
CA GLY A 210 16.42 -0.57 4.29
C GLY A 210 17.31 0.56 4.78
N PHE A 211 18.47 0.70 4.15
CA PHE A 211 19.45 1.76 4.42
C PHE A 211 19.98 2.33 3.11
N VAL A 212 20.42 3.60 3.12
CA VAL A 212 21.14 4.19 1.99
C VAL A 212 22.64 4.06 2.25
N PRO A 213 23.39 3.24 1.48
CA PRO A 213 24.83 3.12 1.65
C PRO A 213 25.51 4.49 1.50
N PHE A 214 26.48 4.79 2.37
CA PHE A 214 27.27 6.03 2.34
C PHE A 214 26.49 7.35 2.43
N ALA A 215 25.19 7.31 2.77
CA ALA A 215 24.33 8.50 2.77
C ALA A 215 24.34 9.27 1.43
N VAL A 216 24.31 8.53 0.32
CA VAL A 216 24.30 9.10 -1.05
C VAL A 216 23.05 9.98 -1.28
N ASN A 217 23.26 11.27 -1.52
CA ASN A 217 22.17 12.24 -1.80
C ASN A 217 21.85 12.42 -3.28
N ASP A 218 22.62 11.79 -4.18
CA ASP A 218 22.36 11.70 -5.61
C ASP A 218 23.04 10.43 -6.13
N SER A 219 22.24 9.54 -6.69
CA SER A 219 22.57 8.20 -7.13
C SER A 219 22.34 8.00 -8.62
N LYS A 220 21.85 9.02 -9.33
CA LYS A 220 21.52 8.92 -10.75
C LYS A 220 22.75 8.57 -11.58
N VAL A 221 22.58 7.58 -12.44
CA VAL A 221 23.48 7.32 -13.57
C VAL A 221 22.70 7.65 -14.85
N GLY A 222 22.81 8.90 -15.30
CA GLY A 222 21.96 9.42 -16.37
C GLY A 222 20.49 9.56 -15.92
N LEU A 223 19.58 8.89 -16.61
CA LEU A 223 18.14 8.88 -16.27
C LEU A 223 17.74 7.75 -15.30
N SER A 224 18.69 6.88 -14.93
CA SER A 224 18.43 5.71 -14.11
C SER A 224 18.83 5.97 -12.64
N PRO A 225 17.88 6.03 -11.69
CA PRO A 225 18.21 6.11 -10.27
C PRO A 225 18.79 4.79 -9.77
N GLN A 226 19.66 4.83 -8.77
CA GLN A 226 19.98 3.63 -7.99
C GLN A 226 18.98 3.53 -6.84
N LEU A 227 18.42 2.35 -6.66
CA LEU A 227 17.38 2.13 -5.66
C LEU A 227 17.95 1.41 -4.43
N PRO A 228 18.01 2.06 -3.25
CA PRO A 228 18.19 1.34 -2.00
C PRO A 228 17.12 0.24 -1.82
N LEU A 229 17.61 -1.00 -1.71
CA LEU A 229 16.78 -2.19 -1.62
C LEU A 229 16.08 -2.29 -0.26
N HIS A 230 14.83 -2.71 -0.26
CA HIS A 230 14.08 -3.03 0.94
C HIS A 230 14.25 -4.50 1.34
N PHE A 231 14.18 -4.78 2.64
CA PHE A 231 14.32 -6.10 3.22
C PHE A 231 13.29 -6.33 4.32
N VAL A 232 12.89 -7.59 4.48
CA VAL A 232 12.05 -8.06 5.56
C VAL A 232 12.66 -9.31 6.21
N PRO A 233 12.53 -9.51 7.53
CA PRO A 233 13.14 -10.66 8.19
C PRO A 233 12.15 -11.83 8.39
N LEU A 234 11.99 -12.83 7.49
CA LEU A 234 11.13 -14.00 7.78
C LEU A 234 11.42 -15.31 6.98
N PRO A 235 11.87 -16.46 7.55
CA PRO A 235 12.77 -16.70 8.70
C PRO A 235 14.20 -16.23 8.53
N LYS A 236 14.53 -15.79 7.32
CA LYS A 236 15.81 -15.20 6.96
C LYS A 236 15.55 -13.79 6.46
N TRP A 237 16.57 -12.98 6.33
CA TRP A 237 16.45 -11.72 5.61
C TRP A 237 16.09 -12.01 4.16
N ARG A 238 15.00 -11.39 3.71
CA ARG A 238 14.47 -11.54 2.37
C ARG A 238 14.38 -10.15 1.74
N PRO A 239 14.96 -9.94 0.56
CA PRO A 239 14.77 -8.71 -0.16
C PRO A 239 13.32 -8.61 -0.67
N LEU A 240 12.81 -7.38 -0.80
CA LEU A 240 11.53 -7.09 -1.44
C LEU A 240 11.78 -6.71 -2.90
N VAL A 241 11.00 -7.28 -3.81
CA VAL A 241 11.03 -6.97 -5.26
C VAL A 241 10.00 -5.89 -5.59
N GLY A 242 8.90 -5.88 -4.86
CA GLY A 242 7.75 -5.03 -5.07
C GLY A 242 7.98 -3.58 -4.65
N THR A 243 8.94 -3.33 -3.77
CA THR A 243 9.20 -2.01 -3.19
C THR A 243 10.68 -1.72 -3.05
N ALA A 244 11.04 -0.46 -3.25
CA ALA A 244 12.35 0.07 -2.93
C ALA A 244 12.28 1.56 -2.61
N SER A 245 13.39 2.12 -2.14
CA SER A 245 13.54 3.56 -2.01
C SER A 245 14.26 4.14 -3.23
N ASN A 246 14.00 5.41 -3.54
CA ASN A 246 14.84 6.24 -4.41
C ASN A 246 15.25 7.51 -3.65
N ILE A 247 16.32 8.19 -4.05
CA ILE A 247 16.66 9.45 -3.39
C ILE A 247 15.64 10.53 -3.77
N ALA A 248 15.22 11.35 -2.79
CA ALA A 248 14.22 12.38 -3.01
C ALA A 248 14.68 13.36 -4.11
N GLY A 249 13.78 13.66 -5.05
CA GLY A 249 14.08 14.50 -6.22
C GLY A 249 14.66 13.72 -7.41
N GLU A 250 15.01 12.44 -7.25
CA GLU A 250 15.51 11.65 -8.38
C GLU A 250 14.40 11.18 -9.31
N VAL A 251 13.37 10.59 -8.72
CA VAL A 251 12.17 10.11 -9.38
C VAL A 251 11.03 11.00 -8.92
N THR A 252 10.38 11.67 -9.87
CA THR A 252 9.18 12.44 -9.56
C THR A 252 8.00 11.51 -9.36
N GLU A 253 7.02 11.94 -8.58
CA GLU A 253 5.78 11.19 -8.39
C GLU A 253 5.11 10.89 -9.74
N GLY A 254 4.63 9.66 -9.91
CA GLY A 254 4.05 9.17 -11.16
C GLY A 254 5.04 8.84 -12.27
N GLN A 255 6.33 9.16 -12.11
CA GLN A 255 7.35 8.82 -13.10
C GLN A 255 7.65 7.32 -13.06
N THR A 256 7.56 6.68 -14.21
CA THR A 256 8.01 5.30 -14.39
C THR A 256 9.46 5.23 -14.82
N PHE A 257 10.16 4.18 -14.38
CA PHE A 257 11.54 3.91 -14.75
C PHE A 257 11.83 2.41 -14.64
N GLU A 258 12.94 1.95 -15.23
CA GLU A 258 13.37 0.55 -15.14
C GLU A 258 14.47 0.38 -14.09
N ALA A 259 14.40 -0.70 -13.32
CA ALA A 259 15.45 -1.11 -12.39
C ALA A 259 15.50 -2.64 -12.28
N THR A 260 16.67 -3.17 -11.92
CA THR A 260 16.84 -4.59 -11.58
C THR A 260 17.22 -4.68 -10.10
N LEU A 261 16.21 -4.76 -9.22
CA LEU A 261 16.43 -4.85 -7.77
C LEU A 261 17.04 -6.19 -7.36
N ILE A 262 16.55 -7.28 -7.97
CA ILE A 262 16.95 -8.66 -7.66
C ILE A 262 17.06 -9.45 -8.96
N GLY A 263 18.06 -10.33 -9.03
CA GLY A 263 18.27 -11.21 -10.17
C GLY A 263 18.82 -10.45 -11.37
N THR A 264 18.38 -10.83 -12.56
CA THR A 264 18.91 -10.32 -13.84
C THR A 264 17.84 -9.72 -14.75
N VAL A 265 16.59 -9.66 -14.28
CA VAL A 265 15.44 -9.23 -15.10
C VAL A 265 15.12 -7.77 -14.77
N PRO A 266 15.26 -6.84 -15.74
CA PRO A 266 14.77 -5.48 -15.57
C PRO A 266 13.26 -5.47 -15.36
N ARG A 267 12.83 -4.64 -14.42
CA ARG A 267 11.42 -4.46 -14.05
C ARG A 267 11.04 -2.99 -14.08
N THR A 268 9.79 -2.69 -14.41
CA THR A 268 9.27 -1.32 -14.39
C THR A 268 8.80 -0.95 -12.98
N TYR A 269 9.17 0.24 -12.51
CA TYR A 269 8.72 0.82 -11.24
C TYR A 269 8.07 2.19 -11.47
N ILE A 270 7.26 2.64 -10.52
CA ILE A 270 6.70 3.99 -10.46
C ILE A 270 7.08 4.66 -9.14
N GLY A 271 7.43 5.94 -9.17
CA GLY A 271 7.65 6.75 -7.96
C GLY A 271 6.33 7.18 -7.34
N LEU A 272 6.14 6.96 -6.03
CA LEU A 272 4.95 7.39 -5.28
C LEU A 272 5.21 8.59 -4.35
N GLY A 273 6.43 9.14 -4.35
CA GLY A 273 6.80 10.24 -3.46
C GLY A 273 7.22 9.76 -2.07
N GLY A 274 7.19 10.66 -1.07
CA GLY A 274 7.62 10.40 0.30
C GLY A 274 6.61 9.57 1.13
N ALA A 275 6.42 8.31 0.77
CA ALA A 275 5.58 7.37 1.51
C ALA A 275 6.38 6.65 2.62
N PHE A 276 7.36 5.88 2.20
CA PHE A 276 8.13 4.90 2.97
C PHE A 276 9.59 4.93 2.53
N GLY A 277 10.50 5.03 3.49
CA GLY A 277 11.92 5.22 3.20
C GLY A 277 12.83 4.20 3.88
N CYS A 278 14.06 4.19 3.41
CA CYS A 278 15.19 3.69 4.18
C CYS A 278 15.47 4.63 5.36
N THR A 279 15.76 4.10 6.54
CA THR A 279 16.20 4.95 7.67
C THR A 279 17.24 4.22 8.51
N ALA A 280 18.49 4.65 8.38
CA ALA A 280 19.51 4.44 9.39
C ALA A 280 20.51 5.62 9.35
N GLY A 281 20.60 6.40 10.44
CA GLY A 281 21.59 7.47 10.60
C GLY A 281 21.32 8.75 9.79
N THR A 282 22.38 9.48 9.41
CA THR A 282 22.39 10.75 8.62
C THR A 282 21.94 10.54 7.17
N SER A 283 20.87 9.77 6.97
CA SER A 283 20.40 9.31 5.67
C SER A 283 19.79 10.47 4.86
N PRO A 284 19.97 10.47 3.53
CA PRO A 284 19.23 11.33 2.62
C PRO A 284 17.72 11.17 2.80
N ALA A 285 16.96 12.18 2.40
CA ALA A 285 15.53 12.02 2.18
C ALA A 285 15.31 11.01 1.04
N THR A 286 14.44 10.02 1.26
CA THR A 286 14.08 9.00 0.26
C THR A 286 12.59 9.03 -0.05
N HIS A 287 12.24 8.68 -1.28
CA HIS A 287 10.87 8.42 -1.74
C HIS A 287 10.68 6.93 -2.00
N THR A 288 9.44 6.49 -2.12
CA THR A 288 9.07 5.10 -2.43
C THR A 288 8.92 4.90 -3.93
N ALA A 289 9.53 3.83 -4.42
CA ALA A 289 9.24 3.23 -5.71
C ALA A 289 8.51 1.91 -5.52
N VAL A 290 7.48 1.66 -6.33
CA VAL A 290 6.73 0.40 -6.32
C VAL A 290 6.73 -0.26 -7.69
N LEU A 291 6.65 -1.58 -7.70
CA LEU A 291 6.63 -2.39 -8.90
C LEU A 291 5.40 -2.06 -9.76
N TRP A 292 5.62 -1.84 -11.05
CA TRP A 292 4.64 -1.32 -11.99
C TRP A 292 4.60 -2.15 -13.29
N GLU A 293 4.24 -3.42 -13.17
CA GLU A 293 4.28 -4.43 -14.25
C GLU A 293 2.87 -4.93 -14.64
N GLU A 294 2.80 -5.77 -15.68
CA GLU A 294 1.55 -6.38 -16.23
C GLU A 294 1.21 -7.76 -15.68
#